data_AF-A0A4Y2EEZ0-F1
#
_entry.id   AF-A0A4Y2EEZ0-F1
#
_cell.length_a   1.000
_cell.length_b   1.000
_cell.length_c   1.000
_cell.angle_alpha   90.00
_cell.angle_beta   90.00
_cell.angle_gamma   90.00
#
_symmetry.space_group_name_H-M   'P 1'
#
loop_
_entity.id
_entity.type
_entity.pdbx_description
1 polymer ?
#
loop_
_entity_poly.entity_id
_entity_poly.type
_entity_poly.pdbx_seq_one_letter_code
_entity_poly.pdbx_strand_id
1 'polypeptide(L)'
;MAALHINPPENFTFPKPCNWSKWKMRFERYRIASGLSTKTGNEQVNSLLYTMGEQAEDIFSSFALSETEQDDFDIVLRKFNDNFVKKNTIFERAQFNKRVQLDGESVNTFITALYTVSEHCEYGVLHD
;
A
#
# COMPACT_ATOMS: atom_id res chain seq x y z
N MET A 1 6.54 -30.81 -14.92
CA MET A 1 5.29 -30.30 -14.33
C MET A 1 4.88 -29.10 -15.15
N ALA A 2 3.63 -29.02 -15.63
CA ALA A 2 3.17 -27.85 -16.38
C ALA A 2 3.15 -26.64 -15.42
N ALA A 3 3.82 -25.55 -15.80
CA ALA A 3 3.71 -24.31 -15.06
C ALA A 3 2.26 -23.82 -15.16
N LEU A 4 1.58 -23.71 -14.01
CA LEU A 4 0.27 -23.07 -13.96
C LEU A 4 0.45 -21.64 -14.45
N HIS A 5 -0.16 -21.32 -15.59
CA HIS A 5 -0.16 -19.96 -16.14
C HIS A 5 -1.12 -19.10 -15.32
N ILE A 6 -0.60 -18.56 -14.21
CA ILE A 6 -1.36 -17.67 -13.33
C ILE A 6 -1.18 -16.26 -13.86
N ASN A 7 -2.29 -15.59 -14.15
CA ASN A 7 -2.25 -14.20 -14.59
C ASN A 7 -1.79 -13.30 -13.42
N PRO A 8 -0.90 -12.33 -13.67
CA PRO A 8 -0.51 -11.36 -12.65
C PRO A 8 -1.74 -10.59 -12.15
N PRO A 9 -1.72 -10.09 -10.91
CA PRO A 9 -2.77 -9.20 -10.42
C PRO A 9 -2.87 -7.95 -11.30
N GLU A 10 -4.06 -7.35 -11.33
CA GLU A 10 -4.25 -6.04 -11.95
C GLU A 10 -3.35 -4.99 -11.32
N ASN A 11 -2.99 -3.97 -12.11
CA ASN A 11 -2.13 -2.88 -11.68
C ASN A 11 -2.64 -2.22 -10.40
N PHE A 12 -1.72 -1.76 -9.57
CA PHE A 12 -2.08 -1.11 -8.31
C PHE A 12 -2.74 0.25 -8.58
N THR A 13 -3.86 0.50 -7.90
CA THR A 13 -4.56 1.79 -8.00
C THR A 13 -4.05 2.76 -6.92
N PHE A 14 -2.98 3.49 -7.23
CA PHE A 14 -2.30 4.43 -6.32
C PHE A 14 -3.19 5.48 -5.62
N PRO A 15 -4.31 5.98 -6.20
CA PRO A 15 -5.22 6.91 -5.51
C PRO A 15 -5.93 6.34 -4.28
N LYS A 16 -5.85 5.02 -4.03
CA LYS A 16 -6.50 4.37 -2.88
C LYS A 16 -5.45 3.59 -2.05
N PRO A 17 -4.70 4.26 -1.17
CA PRO A 17 -3.68 3.62 -0.34
C PRO A 17 -4.22 2.46 0.51
N CYS A 18 -5.49 2.54 0.93
CA CYS A 18 -6.19 1.48 1.66
C CYS A 18 -6.26 0.13 0.91
N ASN A 19 -6.10 0.13 -0.41
CA ASN A 19 -6.05 -1.10 -1.21
C ASN A 19 -4.67 -1.76 -1.21
N TRP A 20 -3.63 -1.11 -0.69
CA TRP A 20 -2.26 -1.62 -0.67
C TRP A 20 -2.18 -3.00 -0.02
N SER A 21 -2.74 -3.18 1.17
CA SER A 21 -2.69 -4.47 1.89
C SER A 21 -3.34 -5.61 1.10
N LYS A 22 -4.47 -5.33 0.43
CA LYS A 22 -5.17 -6.31 -0.42
C LYS A 22 -4.34 -6.65 -1.66
N TRP A 23 -3.78 -5.64 -2.31
CA TRP A 23 -2.96 -5.81 -3.51
C TRP A 23 -1.65 -6.56 -3.20
N LYS A 24 -0.93 -6.15 -2.15
CA LYS A 24 0.28 -6.83 -1.64
C LYS A 24 0.02 -8.31 -1.38
N MET A 25 -1.07 -8.64 -0.68
CA MET A 25 -1.43 -10.03 -0.41
C MET A 25 -1.69 -10.81 -1.71
N ARG A 26 -2.33 -10.20 -2.71
CA ARG A 26 -2.58 -10.83 -4.01
C ARG A 26 -1.28 -11.05 -4.80
N PHE A 27 -0.37 -10.07 -4.77
CA PHE A 27 0.94 -10.18 -5.40
C PHE A 27 1.80 -11.27 -4.75
N GLU A 28 1.84 -11.37 -3.43
CA GLU A 28 2.58 -12.45 -2.73
C GLU A 28 2.05 -13.84 -3.10
N ARG A 29 0.72 -13.99 -3.18
CA ARG A 29 0.12 -15.24 -3.66
C ARG A 29 0.53 -15.56 -5.10
N TYR A 30 0.52 -14.56 -5.98
CA TYR A 30 1.02 -14.70 -7.35
C TYR A 30 2.51 -15.09 -7.38
N ARG A 31 3.33 -14.46 -6.55
CA ARG A 31 4.77 -14.70 -6.46
C ARG A 31 5.08 -16.15 -6.08
N ILE A 32 4.37 -16.70 -5.10
CA ILE A 32 4.52 -18.09 -4.67
C ILE A 32 3.98 -19.04 -5.74
N ALA A 33 2.76 -18.79 -6.23
CA ALA A 33 2.07 -19.74 -7.10
C ALA A 33 2.63 -19.80 -8.53
N SER A 34 3.24 -18.72 -9.02
CA SER A 34 3.94 -18.69 -10.32
C SER A 34 5.38 -19.22 -10.26
N GLY A 35 5.91 -19.47 -9.06
CA GLY A 35 7.33 -19.81 -8.86
C GLY A 35 8.27 -18.61 -8.96
N LEU A 36 7.75 -17.38 -9.06
CA LEU A 36 8.56 -16.16 -9.02
C LEU A 36 9.37 -16.05 -7.72
N SER A 37 8.88 -16.60 -6.61
CA SER A 37 9.62 -16.64 -5.34
C SER A 37 10.96 -17.37 -5.39
N THR A 38 11.18 -18.25 -6.38
CA THR A 38 12.43 -18.99 -6.55
C THR A 38 13.39 -18.35 -7.56
N LYS A 39 13.01 -17.20 -8.12
CA LYS A 39 13.81 -16.44 -9.09
C LYS A 39 14.81 -15.54 -8.38
N THR A 40 15.72 -14.92 -9.12
CA THR A 40 16.68 -13.95 -8.57
C THR A 40 15.92 -12.76 -7.96
N GLY A 41 16.51 -12.11 -6.97
CA GLY A 41 15.89 -10.94 -6.33
C GLY A 41 15.58 -9.82 -7.33
N ASN A 42 16.50 -9.58 -8.26
CA ASN A 42 16.32 -8.67 -9.40
C ASN A 42 15.08 -9.01 -10.26
N GLU A 43 14.89 -10.28 -10.65
CA GLU A 43 13.70 -10.72 -11.40
C GLU A 43 12.40 -10.51 -10.59
N GLN A 44 12.45 -10.74 -9.27
CA GLN A 44 11.31 -10.55 -8.39
C GLN A 44 10.92 -9.07 -8.26
N VAL A 45 11.92 -8.19 -8.11
CA VAL A 45 11.73 -6.74 -8.01
C VAL A 45 11.20 -6.16 -9.32
N ASN A 46 11.78 -6.52 -10.46
CA ASN A 46 11.26 -6.09 -11.77
C ASN A 46 9.83 -6.57 -11.99
N SER A 47 9.52 -7.81 -11.61
CA SER A 47 8.15 -8.33 -11.72
C SER A 47 7.18 -7.56 -10.81
N LEU A 48 7.62 -7.15 -9.62
CA LEU A 48 6.84 -6.31 -8.71
C LEU A 48 6.54 -4.94 -9.36
N LEU A 49 7.57 -4.23 -9.84
CA LEU A 49 7.43 -2.91 -10.45
C LEU A 49 6.53 -2.96 -11.70
N TYR A 50 6.79 -3.93 -12.58
CA TYR A 50 5.98 -4.13 -13.79
C TYR A 50 4.50 -4.38 -13.47
N THR A 51 4.22 -5.20 -12.46
CA THR A 51 2.84 -5.53 -12.08
C THR A 51 2.17 -4.39 -11.30
N MET A 52 2.94 -3.55 -10.59
CA MET A 52 2.37 -2.37 -9.93
C MET A 52 1.99 -1.27 -10.93
N GLY A 53 2.71 -1.17 -12.05
CA GLY A 53 2.48 -0.20 -13.12
C GLY A 53 3.42 1.02 -13.05
N GLU A 54 3.30 1.92 -14.03
CA GLU A 54 4.26 3.02 -14.28
C GLU A 54 4.59 3.88 -13.06
N GLN A 55 3.60 4.22 -12.22
CA GLN A 55 3.81 5.03 -11.01
C GLN A 55 4.65 4.32 -9.93
N ALA A 56 4.86 3.01 -10.04
CA ALA A 56 5.75 2.27 -9.16
C ALA A 56 7.21 2.65 -9.40
N GLU A 57 7.60 2.90 -10.65
CA GLU A 57 8.97 3.26 -11.03
C GLU A 57 9.37 4.63 -10.46
N ASP A 58 8.45 5.60 -10.51
CA ASP A 58 8.66 6.93 -9.90
C ASP A 58 8.87 6.83 -8.39
N ILE A 59 8.06 6.00 -7.73
CA ILE A 59 8.16 5.79 -6.27
C ILE A 59 9.42 5.01 -5.94
N PHE A 60 9.76 3.97 -6.71
CA PHE A 60 10.95 3.17 -6.51
C PHE A 60 12.22 4.02 -6.62
N SER A 61 12.29 4.87 -7.65
CA SER A 61 13.38 5.83 -7.86
C SER A 61 13.53 6.80 -6.68
N SER A 62 12.44 7.10 -5.96
CA SER A 62 12.48 7.99 -4.79
C SER A 62 13.06 7.35 -3.52
N PHE A 63 13.21 6.02 -3.46
CA PHE A 63 13.65 5.32 -2.25
C PHE A 63 15.15 5.40 -1.96
N ALA A 64 15.96 5.92 -2.90
CA ALA A 64 17.40 6.09 -2.77
C ALA A 64 18.12 4.84 -2.25
N LEU A 65 17.78 3.67 -2.83
CA LEU A 65 18.35 2.36 -2.48
C LEU A 65 19.71 2.17 -3.16
N SER A 66 20.65 1.52 -2.49
CA SER A 66 21.89 1.03 -3.10
C SER A 66 21.63 -0.09 -4.12
N GLU A 67 22.56 -0.36 -5.04
CA GLU A 67 22.41 -1.43 -6.04
C GLU A 67 22.08 -2.79 -5.41
N THR A 68 22.72 -3.11 -4.28
CA THR A 68 22.45 -4.36 -3.54
C THR A 68 21.06 -4.39 -2.92
N GLU A 69 20.52 -3.26 -2.50
CA GLU A 69 19.18 -3.17 -1.90
C GLU A 69 18.07 -3.16 -2.96
N GLN A 70 18.37 -2.66 -4.16
CA GLN A 70 17.44 -2.67 -5.30
C GLN A 70 17.13 -4.10 -5.76
N ASP A 71 18.08 -5.02 -5.61
CA ASP A 71 17.89 -6.44 -5.93
C ASP A 71 17.28 -7.25 -4.78
N ASP A 72 17.08 -6.66 -3.60
CA ASP A 72 16.48 -7.35 -2.45
C ASP A 72 14.96 -7.11 -2.39
N PHE A 73 14.21 -8.14 -2.76
CA PHE A 73 12.74 -8.09 -2.79
C PHE A 73 12.13 -7.66 -1.45
N ASP A 74 12.65 -8.17 -0.32
CA ASP A 74 12.07 -7.90 1.00
C ASP A 74 12.34 -6.46 1.42
N ILE A 75 13.52 -5.92 1.11
CA ILE A 75 13.85 -4.51 1.35
C ILE A 75 12.96 -3.59 0.52
N VAL A 76 12.83 -3.88 -0.78
CA VAL A 76 11.99 -3.10 -1.70
C VAL A 76 10.52 -3.12 -1.27
N LEU A 77 9.99 -4.31 -0.97
CA LEU A 77 8.60 -4.46 -0.54
C LEU A 77 8.33 -3.71 0.77
N ARG A 78 9.28 -3.71 1.71
CA ARG A 78 9.19 -2.93 2.95
C ARG A 78 9.14 -1.43 2.67
N LYS A 79 9.99 -0.91 1.78
CA LYS A 79 9.96 0.53 1.42
C LYS A 79 8.63 0.95 0.80
N PHE A 80 8.08 0.12 -0.09
CA PHE A 80 6.74 0.35 -0.61
C PHE A 80 5.69 0.34 0.49
N ASN A 81 5.75 -0.64 1.39
CA ASN A 81 4.83 -0.74 2.51
C ASN A 81 4.86 0.52 3.38
N ASP A 82 6.03 0.99 3.76
CA ASP A 82 6.20 2.19 4.60
C ASP A 82 5.69 3.45 3.89
N ASN A 83 5.94 3.58 2.59
CA ASN A 83 5.44 4.69 1.79
C ASN A 83 3.91 4.72 1.71
N PHE A 84 3.26 3.57 1.46
CA PHE A 84 1.80 3.50 1.37
C PHE A 84 1.11 3.63 2.73
N VAL A 85 1.67 3.05 3.79
CA VAL A 85 1.16 3.23 5.16
C VAL A 85 1.23 4.70 5.55
N LYS A 86 2.40 5.35 5.38
CA LYS A 86 2.56 6.79 5.68
C LYS A 86 1.59 7.67 4.88
N LYS A 87 1.41 7.40 3.59
CA LYS A 87 0.45 8.13 2.74
C LYS A 87 -0.99 7.91 3.20
N ASN A 88 -1.34 6.70 3.64
CA ASN A 88 -2.65 6.40 4.21
C ASN A 88 -2.89 7.26 5.46
N THR A 89 -1.97 7.27 6.43
CA THR A 89 -2.08 8.09 7.64
C THR A 89 -2.27 9.58 7.33
N ILE A 90 -1.52 10.13 6.37
CA ILE A 90 -1.67 11.54 5.95
C ILE A 90 -3.05 11.80 5.33
N PHE A 91 -3.55 10.87 4.51
CA PHE A 91 -4.86 10.97 3.89
C PHE A 91 -5.98 10.93 4.93
N GLU A 92 -5.94 9.98 5.86
CA GLU A 92 -6.94 9.85 6.93
C GLU A 92 -6.96 11.09 7.83
N ARG A 93 -5.78 11.63 8.21
CA ARG A 93 -5.69 12.89 8.95
C ARG A 93 -6.28 14.07 8.19
N ALA A 94 -6.06 14.13 6.88
CA ALA A 94 -6.65 15.18 6.06
C ALA A 94 -8.18 15.06 5.99
N GLN A 95 -8.72 13.84 5.95
CA GLN A 95 -10.16 13.60 6.00
C GLN A 95 -10.75 13.97 7.36
N PHE A 96 -10.09 13.57 8.45
CA PHE A 96 -10.46 13.97 9.81
C PHE A 96 -10.54 15.50 9.94
N ASN A 97 -9.48 16.22 9.55
CA ASN A 97 -9.40 17.68 9.68
C ASN A 97 -10.37 18.44 8.76
N LYS A 98 -10.81 17.82 7.65
CA LYS A 98 -11.81 18.40 6.74
C LYS A 98 -13.25 18.08 7.13
N ARG A 99 -13.46 17.17 8.09
CA ARG A 99 -14.79 16.73 8.49
C ARG A 99 -15.49 17.86 9.24
N VAL A 100 -16.56 18.37 8.63
CA VAL A 100 -17.47 19.37 9.22
C VAL A 100 -18.82 18.72 9.49
N GLN A 101 -19.50 19.10 10.57
CA GLN A 101 -20.85 18.59 10.87
C GLN A 101 -21.78 18.92 9.72
N LEU A 102 -22.51 17.91 9.22
CA LEU A 102 -23.44 18.09 8.10
C LEU A 102 -24.73 18.77 8.56
N ASP A 103 -25.43 19.41 7.64
CA ASP A 103 -26.73 20.00 7.94
C ASP A 103 -27.73 18.91 8.37
N GLY A 104 -28.38 19.10 9.51
CA GLY A 104 -29.27 18.11 10.13
C GLY A 104 -28.58 16.91 10.79
N GLU A 105 -27.25 16.82 10.78
CA GLU A 105 -26.52 15.77 11.50
C GLU A 105 -26.54 16.03 13.01
N SER A 106 -26.88 15.01 13.80
CA SER A 106 -26.82 15.13 15.25
C SER A 106 -25.37 15.21 15.74
N VAL A 107 -25.15 15.91 16.86
CA VAL A 107 -23.81 16.02 17.47
C VAL A 107 -23.23 14.65 17.79
N ASN A 108 -24.04 13.71 18.29
CA ASN A 108 -23.58 12.34 18.57
C ASN A 108 -23.15 11.61 17.28
N THR A 109 -23.91 11.73 16.20
CA THR A 109 -23.55 11.12 14.91
C THR A 109 -22.24 11.70 14.36
N PHE A 110 -22.08 13.02 14.47
CA PHE A 110 -20.85 13.70 14.06
C PHE A 110 -19.64 13.23 14.89
N ILE A 111 -19.78 13.15 16.21
CA ILE A 111 -18.73 12.66 17.12
C ILE A 111 -18.38 11.20 16.82
N THR A 112 -19.38 10.32 16.66
CA THR A 112 -19.14 8.92 16.29
C THR A 112 -18.39 8.81 14.95
N ALA A 113 -18.77 9.61 13.95
CA ALA A 113 -18.08 9.61 12.66
C ALA A 113 -16.62 10.08 12.78
N LEU A 114 -16.34 11.08 13.63
CA LEU A 114 -14.96 11.52 13.92
C LEU A 114 -14.14 10.41 14.58
N TYR A 115 -14.69 9.70 15.57
CA TYR A 115 -14.02 8.56 16.21
C TYR A 115 -13.69 7.45 15.22
N THR A 116 -14.61 7.11 14.31
CA THR A 116 -14.35 6.09 13.28
C THR A 116 -13.20 6.49 12.34
N VAL A 117 -13.09 7.77 11.99
CA VAL A 117 -11.99 8.27 11.14
C VAL A 117 -10.67 8.36 11.93
N SER A 118 -10.72 8.73 13.22
CA SER A 118 -9.51 8.85 14.05
C SER A 118 -8.79 7.51 14.29
N GLU A 119 -9.52 6.39 14.28
CA GLU A 119 -8.95 5.02 14.38
C GLU A 119 -7.84 4.77 13.35
N HIS A 120 -7.93 5.40 12.17
CA HIS A 120 -7.00 5.21 11.06
C HIS A 120 -5.96 6.34 10.92
N CYS A 121 -6.00 7.33 11.81
CA CYS A 121 -5.13 8.51 11.77
C CYS A 121 -3.80 8.34 12.54
N GLU A 122 -3.62 7.22 13.26
CA GLU A 122 -2.44 6.94 14.09
C GLU A 122 -2.11 8.10 15.04
N TYR A 123 -3.13 8.68 15.70
CA TYR A 123 -2.94 9.78 16.66
C TYR A 123 -2.31 9.35 17.99
N GLY A 124 -2.21 8.03 18.24
CA GLY A 124 -1.60 7.48 19.44
C GLY A 124 -2.34 7.95 20.69
N VAL A 125 -1.65 8.64 21.59
CA VAL A 125 -2.22 9.18 22.85
C VAL A 125 -3.24 10.31 22.64
N LEU A 126 -3.35 10.86 21.43
CA LEU A 126 -4.32 11.90 21.07
C LEU A 126 -5.64 11.33 20.51
N HIS A 127 -5.85 10.02 20.64
CA HIS A 127 -7.06 9.33 20.18
C HIS A 127 -8.26 9.49 21.14
N ASP A 128 -7.98 9.79 22.41
CA ASP A 128 -8.97 9.92 23.50
C ASP A 128 -9.11 11.39 23.96
#